data_AF-A0A916H6T8-F1
#
_entry.id   AF-A0A916H6T8-F1
#
_cell.length_a   1.000
_cell.length_b   1.000
_cell.length_c   1.000
_cell.angle_alpha   90.00
_cell.angle_beta   90.00
_cell.angle_gamma   90.00
#
_symmetry.space_group_name_H-M   'P 1'
#
loop_
_entity.id
_entity.type
_entity.pdbx_description
1 polymer ?
#
loop_
_entity_poly.entity_id
_entity_poly.type
_entity_poly.pdbx_seq_one_letter_code
_entity_poly.pdbx_strand_id
1 'polypeptide(L)'
;MQLVDAGQPIPEMKVPSGPLVRLFPFLRWWPRVNRQTFRDDLLAGITGALIVLPQGVAFATIAGLPPQYGLYAAMMPAVIGALWGSSWHLVSGPTTAISIAVFAAMSPHAEPGSAHYIGLVLTLTFLVGVFQLALGLARMGALVNFISHTVVIGFTAGAAVLIAASQVRNFFGIAIPRGTPFYEIVHQLFVQAGDINPYVLL
;
A
#
# COMPACT_ATOMS: atom_id res chain seq x y z
N MET A 1 13.67 19.98 38.35
CA MET A 1 14.27 18.62 38.36
C MET A 1 15.04 18.48 37.07
N GLN A 2 16.31 18.09 37.19
CA GLN A 2 17.44 18.47 36.34
C GLN A 2 17.34 18.14 34.83
N LEU A 3 17.72 19.14 34.03
CA LEU A 3 18.29 19.01 32.69
C LEU A 3 19.67 18.35 32.82
N VAL A 4 19.77 17.05 32.54
CA VAL A 4 21.04 16.30 32.47
C VAL A 4 20.98 15.35 31.25
N ASP A 5 22.08 15.34 30.48
CA ASP A 5 22.46 14.41 29.40
C ASP A 5 21.95 14.63 27.96
N ALA A 6 22.26 15.80 27.38
CA ALA A 6 22.24 16.03 25.92
C ALA A 6 23.55 15.61 25.21
N GLY A 7 24.35 14.71 25.79
CA GLY A 7 25.68 14.35 25.28
C GLY A 7 26.14 12.92 25.54
N GLN A 8 25.28 12.04 26.06
CA GLN A 8 25.62 10.62 26.14
C GLN A 8 25.38 9.96 24.78
N PRO A 9 26.35 9.23 24.21
CA PRO A 9 26.10 8.42 23.02
C PRO A 9 24.95 7.46 23.33
N ILE A 10 23.95 7.44 22.46
CA ILE A 10 22.81 6.53 22.58
C ILE A 10 23.41 5.13 22.75
N PRO A 11 23.13 4.40 23.85
CA PRO A 11 23.77 3.12 24.11
C PRO A 11 23.60 2.22 22.88
N GLU A 12 24.73 1.81 22.30
CA GLU A 12 24.76 1.02 21.08
C GLU A 12 24.18 -0.36 21.40
N MET A 13 22.87 -0.50 21.20
CA MET A 13 22.18 -1.77 21.44
C MET A 13 22.78 -2.82 20.53
N LYS A 14 23.41 -3.84 21.13
CA LYS A 14 23.96 -5.01 20.45
C LYS A 14 22.83 -5.69 19.66
N VAL A 15 22.76 -5.38 18.36
CA VAL A 15 21.80 -6.01 17.46
C VAL A 15 22.23 -7.47 17.32
N PRO A 16 21.35 -8.45 17.63
CA PRO A 16 21.70 -9.85 17.47
C PRO A 16 22.09 -10.10 16.01
N SER A 17 23.30 -10.60 15.79
CA SER A 17 23.86 -10.86 14.47
C SER A 17 24.18 -12.35 14.36
N GLY A 18 23.51 -13.04 13.44
CA GLY A 18 23.66 -14.47 13.24
C GLY A 18 22.89 -14.97 12.01
N PRO A 19 23.15 -16.20 11.55
CA PRO A 19 22.46 -16.79 10.39
C PRO A 19 20.94 -16.91 10.63
N LEU A 20 20.52 -17.17 11.87
CA LEU A 20 19.11 -17.21 12.26
C LEU A 20 18.41 -15.86 12.10
N VAL A 21 19.07 -14.75 12.42
CA VAL A 21 18.50 -13.38 12.26
C VAL A 21 18.43 -12.98 10.79
N ARG A 22 19.29 -13.54 9.93
CA ARG A 22 19.19 -13.35 8.47
C ARG A 22 18.00 -14.07 7.86
N LEU A 23 17.64 -15.25 8.39
CA LEU A 23 16.48 -16.04 7.93
C LEU A 23 15.16 -15.57 8.55
N PHE A 24 15.20 -15.14 9.81
CA PHE A 24 14.07 -14.64 10.59
C PHE A 24 14.36 -13.21 11.09
N PRO A 25 14.17 -12.19 10.24
CA PRO A 25 14.48 -10.79 10.56
C PRO A 25 13.76 -10.28 11.80
N PHE A 26 12.56 -10.82 12.10
CA PHE A 26 11.78 -10.43 13.27
C PHE A 26 12.50 -10.61 14.62
N LEU A 27 13.46 -11.54 14.70
CA LEU A 27 14.27 -11.75 15.89
C LEU A 27 15.19 -10.56 16.20
N ARG A 28 15.51 -9.75 15.19
CA ARG A 28 16.31 -8.53 15.34
C ARG A 28 15.66 -7.53 16.28
N TRP A 29 14.34 -7.48 16.28
CA TRP A 29 13.56 -6.47 16.98
C TRP A 29 12.98 -6.96 18.30
N TRP A 30 12.89 -8.27 18.51
CA TRP A 30 12.39 -8.87 19.75
C TRP A 30 12.97 -8.25 21.04
N PRO A 31 14.30 -7.98 21.16
CA PRO A 31 14.86 -7.37 22.37
C PRO A 31 14.40 -5.93 22.65
N ARG A 32 13.80 -5.25 21.67
CA ARG A 32 13.32 -3.87 21.78
C ARG A 32 11.84 -3.77 22.15
N VAL A 33 11.12 -4.90 22.13
CA VAL A 33 9.72 -4.96 22.54
C VAL A 33 9.67 -4.95 24.07
N ASN A 34 9.18 -3.85 24.62
CA ASN A 34 8.94 -3.65 26.04
C ASN A 34 7.49 -3.19 26.26
N ARG A 35 7.07 -3.04 27.52
CA ARG A 35 5.68 -2.69 27.84
C ARG A 35 5.24 -1.34 27.27
N GLN A 36 6.16 -0.40 27.12
CA GLN A 36 5.87 0.92 26.57
C GLN A 36 5.77 0.86 25.05
N THR A 37 6.78 0.30 24.37
CA THR A 37 6.74 0.15 22.90
C THR A 37 5.56 -0.69 22.44
N PHE A 38 5.19 -1.75 23.18
CA PHE A 38 3.99 -2.52 22.88
C PHE A 38 2.70 -1.69 22.96
N ARG A 39 2.57 -0.79 23.94
CA ARG A 39 1.39 0.08 24.06
C ARG A 39 1.33 1.09 22.92
N ASP A 40 2.47 1.70 22.60
CA ASP A 40 2.58 2.70 21.54
C ASP A 40 2.31 2.05 20.18
N ASP A 41 2.89 0.88 19.90
CA ASP A 41 2.68 0.11 18.68
C ASP A 41 1.26 -0.41 18.56
N LEU A 42 0.62 -0.80 19.67
CA LEU A 42 -0.79 -1.23 19.66
C LEU A 42 -1.73 -0.08 19.28
N LEU A 43 -1.53 1.10 19.87
CA LEU A 43 -2.31 2.29 19.53
C LEU A 43 -2.08 2.70 18.07
N ALA A 44 -0.81 2.73 17.64
CA ALA A 44 -0.46 3.02 16.25
C ALA A 44 -1.10 1.99 15.29
N GLY A 45 -1.03 0.70 15.61
CA GLY A 45 -1.63 -0.38 14.83
C GLY A 45 -3.15 -0.26 14.71
N ILE A 46 -3.86 0.05 15.80
CA ILE A 46 -5.30 0.29 15.78
C ILE A 46 -5.65 1.51 14.92
N THR A 47 -4.93 2.63 15.10
CA THR A 47 -5.15 3.83 14.28
C THR A 47 -4.90 3.58 12.79
N GLY A 48 -3.83 2.84 12.47
CA GLY A 48 -3.51 2.45 11.10
C GLY A 48 -4.57 1.51 10.52
N ALA A 49 -5.04 0.53 11.28
CA ALA A 49 -6.09 -0.38 10.86
C ALA A 49 -7.39 0.37 10.54
N LEU A 50 -7.80 1.33 11.37
CA LEU A 50 -8.99 2.15 11.14
C LEU A 50 -8.92 2.93 9.82
N ILE A 51 -7.72 3.38 9.41
CA ILE A 51 -7.51 4.08 8.13
C ILE A 51 -7.46 3.08 6.96
N VAL A 52 -6.75 1.96 7.15
CA VAL A 52 -6.51 0.97 6.09
C VAL A 52 -7.77 0.17 5.74
N LEU A 53 -8.68 -0.06 6.69
CA LEU A 53 -9.93 -0.82 6.45
C LEU A 53 -10.80 -0.22 5.33
N PRO A 54 -11.25 1.05 5.41
CA PRO A 54 -12.03 1.66 4.33
C PRO A 54 -11.22 1.82 3.05
N GLN A 55 -9.92 2.12 3.17
CA GLN A 55 -9.02 2.25 2.03
C GLN A 55 -8.88 0.93 1.24
N GLY A 56 -8.70 -0.19 1.93
CA GLY A 56 -8.59 -1.52 1.32
C GLY A 56 -9.87 -1.90 0.57
N VAL A 57 -11.05 -1.62 1.16
CA VAL A 57 -12.35 -1.84 0.50
C VAL A 57 -12.48 -1.00 -0.77
N ALA A 58 -12.09 0.28 -0.73
CA ALA A 58 -12.11 1.14 -1.90
C ALA A 58 -11.17 0.61 -3.00
N PHE A 59 -9.96 0.20 -2.64
CA PHE A 59 -8.95 -0.31 -3.58
C PHE A 59 -9.34 -1.65 -4.21
N ALA A 60 -9.93 -2.58 -3.45
CA ALA A 60 -10.51 -3.80 -4.02
C ALA A 60 -11.61 -3.48 -5.04
N THR A 61 -12.46 -2.49 -4.75
CA THR A 61 -13.50 -2.08 -5.69
C THR A 61 -12.91 -1.46 -6.96
N ILE A 62 -11.84 -0.66 -6.84
CA ILE A 62 -11.10 -0.13 -8.00
C ILE A 62 -10.48 -1.26 -8.82
N ALA A 63 -9.98 -2.31 -8.16
CA ALA A 63 -9.43 -3.49 -8.81
C ALA A 63 -10.50 -4.42 -9.42
N GLY A 64 -11.79 -4.07 -9.35
CA GLY A 64 -12.88 -4.91 -9.84
C GLY A 64 -13.12 -6.18 -9.01
N LEU A 65 -12.66 -6.20 -7.75
CA LEU A 65 -12.84 -7.31 -6.82
C LEU A 65 -13.94 -7.01 -5.79
N PRO A 66 -14.58 -8.05 -5.23
CA PRO A 66 -15.41 -7.89 -4.05
C PRO A 66 -14.67 -7.24 -2.87
N PRO A 67 -15.33 -6.39 -2.06
CA PRO A 67 -14.71 -5.63 -0.96
C PRO A 67 -13.84 -6.44 0.01
N GLN A 68 -14.22 -7.68 0.32
CA GLN A 68 -13.49 -8.53 1.25
C GLN A 68 -12.04 -8.82 0.82
N TYR A 69 -11.76 -8.81 -0.49
CA TYR A 69 -10.39 -9.02 -0.98
C TYR A 69 -9.45 -7.87 -0.62
N GLY A 70 -10.00 -6.67 -0.39
CA GLY A 70 -9.25 -5.52 0.10
C GLY A 70 -8.73 -5.73 1.52
N LEU A 71 -9.51 -6.42 2.35
CA LEU A 71 -9.12 -6.79 3.70
C LEU A 71 -7.98 -7.82 3.66
N TYR A 72 -8.10 -8.85 2.82
CA TYR A 72 -7.04 -9.85 2.64
C TYR A 72 -5.74 -9.21 2.12
N ALA A 73 -5.85 -8.31 1.14
CA ALA A 73 -4.72 -7.58 0.57
C ALA A 73 -4.08 -6.59 1.55
N ALA A 74 -4.81 -6.09 2.54
CA ALA A 74 -4.27 -5.24 3.60
C ALA A 74 -3.61 -6.04 4.72
N MET A 75 -4.24 -7.14 5.15
CA MET A 75 -3.78 -7.93 6.29
C MET A 75 -2.55 -8.76 5.95
N MET A 76 -2.57 -9.51 4.84
CA MET A 76 -1.52 -10.48 4.55
C MET A 76 -0.14 -9.84 4.32
N PRO A 77 0.01 -8.79 3.49
CA PRO A 77 1.29 -8.13 3.31
C PRO A 77 1.79 -7.43 4.57
N ALA A 78 0.91 -6.92 5.43
CA ALA A 78 1.30 -6.33 6.71
C ALA A 78 1.89 -7.39 7.66
N VAL A 79 1.26 -8.56 7.76
CA VAL A 79 1.78 -9.68 8.58
C VAL A 79 3.12 -10.18 8.04
N ILE A 80 3.22 -10.41 6.73
CA ILE A 80 4.47 -10.87 6.10
C ILE A 80 5.57 -9.79 6.24
N GLY A 81 5.21 -8.53 6.04
CA GLY A 81 6.11 -7.38 6.18
C GLY A 81 6.59 -7.17 7.62
N ALA A 82 5.76 -7.40 8.63
CA ALA A 82 6.18 -7.35 10.03
C ALA A 82 7.21 -8.44 10.38
N LEU A 83 7.12 -9.61 9.74
CA LEU A 83 7.99 -10.75 10.02
C LEU A 83 9.32 -10.72 9.23
N TRP A 84 9.27 -10.33 7.95
CA TRP A 84 10.42 -10.35 7.04
C TRP A 84 10.87 -8.97 6.53
N GLY A 85 10.21 -7.89 6.96
CA GLY A 85 10.56 -6.53 6.59
C GLY A 85 11.97 -6.16 7.03
N SER A 86 12.59 -5.25 6.29
CA SER A 86 13.91 -4.69 6.63
C SER A 86 13.81 -3.40 7.46
N SER A 87 12.60 -2.84 7.64
CA SER A 87 12.34 -1.59 8.35
C SER A 87 11.23 -1.73 9.39
N TRP A 88 11.40 -1.06 10.53
CA TRP A 88 10.43 -0.99 11.64
C TRP A 88 9.12 -0.31 11.26
N HIS A 89 9.19 0.71 10.41
CA HIS A 89 8.04 1.51 10.00
C HIS A 89 7.51 1.07 8.63
N LEU A 90 7.83 -0.15 8.20
CA LEU A 90 7.36 -0.67 6.93
C LEU A 90 5.84 -0.88 7.00
N VAL A 91 5.11 -0.10 6.22
CA VAL A 91 3.69 -0.32 5.97
C VAL A 91 3.55 -0.85 4.55
N SER A 92 2.97 -2.05 4.43
CA SER A 92 2.69 -2.69 3.15
C SER A 92 1.21 -2.97 3.04
N GLY A 93 0.63 -2.72 1.88
CA GLY A 93 -0.80 -2.87 1.64
C GLY A 93 -1.19 -2.54 0.20
N PRO A 94 -2.49 -2.63 -0.12
CA PRO A 94 -2.99 -2.30 -1.44
C PRO A 94 -2.79 -0.80 -1.70
N THR A 95 -2.57 -0.45 -2.97
CA THR A 95 -2.45 0.95 -3.42
C THR A 95 -3.36 1.18 -4.62
N THR A 96 -3.77 2.44 -4.83
CA THR A 96 -4.56 2.85 -5.99
C THR A 96 -3.90 2.42 -7.31
N ALA A 97 -2.59 2.64 -7.45
CA ALA A 97 -1.86 2.35 -8.68
C ALA A 97 -1.89 0.85 -9.03
N ILE A 98 -1.59 -0.03 -8.06
CA ILE A 98 -1.63 -1.48 -8.28
C ILE A 98 -3.07 -1.95 -8.55
N SER A 99 -4.07 -1.36 -7.88
CA SER A 99 -5.47 -1.70 -8.09
C SER A 99 -5.94 -1.40 -9.52
N ILE A 100 -5.58 -0.22 -10.05
CA ILE A 100 -5.85 0.16 -11.44
C ILE A 100 -5.09 -0.74 -12.41
N ALA A 101 -3.83 -1.06 -12.13
CA ALA A 101 -3.04 -1.94 -12.98
C ALA A 101 -3.65 -3.35 -13.08
N VAL A 102 -4.10 -3.91 -11.96
CA VAL A 102 -4.82 -5.21 -11.93
C VAL A 102 -6.11 -5.13 -12.74
N PHE A 103 -6.91 -4.08 -12.54
CA PHE A 103 -8.16 -3.90 -13.27
C PHE A 103 -7.93 -3.77 -14.78
N ALA A 104 -6.98 -2.92 -15.20
CA ALA A 104 -6.65 -2.71 -16.61
C ALA A 104 -6.08 -3.97 -17.26
N ALA A 105 -5.30 -4.77 -16.53
CA ALA A 105 -4.74 -6.01 -17.04
C ALA A 105 -5.79 -7.12 -17.17
N MET A 106 -6.76 -7.21 -16.25
CA MET A 106 -7.66 -8.38 -16.15
C MET A 106 -9.06 -8.14 -16.72
N SER A 107 -9.57 -6.89 -16.72
CA SER A 107 -10.92 -6.57 -17.21
C SER A 107 -11.18 -6.91 -18.69
N PRO A 108 -10.18 -6.93 -19.60
CA PRO A 108 -10.40 -7.41 -20.97
C PRO A 108 -10.58 -8.93 -21.08
N HIS A 109 -10.21 -9.69 -20.05
CA HIS A 109 -10.17 -11.16 -20.09
C HIS A 109 -11.31 -11.82 -19.32
N ALA A 110 -11.90 -11.13 -18.36
CA ALA A 110 -13.05 -11.63 -17.60
C ALA A 110 -13.88 -10.46 -17.05
N GLU A 111 -15.17 -10.72 -16.82
CA GLU A 111 -16.07 -9.74 -16.22
C GLU A 111 -15.67 -9.46 -14.76
N PRO A 112 -15.45 -8.20 -14.36
CA PRO A 112 -15.11 -7.83 -12.99
C PRO A 112 -16.09 -8.40 -11.96
N GLY A 113 -15.58 -8.88 -10.83
CA GLY A 113 -16.38 -9.49 -9.77
C GLY A 113 -16.86 -10.93 -10.03
N SER A 114 -16.75 -11.44 -11.26
CA SER A 114 -17.06 -12.84 -11.56
C SER A 114 -16.07 -13.80 -10.90
N ALA A 115 -16.49 -15.05 -10.65
CA ALA A 115 -15.62 -16.09 -10.10
C ALA A 115 -14.38 -16.33 -10.97
N HIS A 116 -14.52 -16.25 -12.29
CA HIS A 116 -13.40 -16.40 -13.22
C HIS A 116 -12.40 -15.23 -13.10
N TYR A 117 -12.88 -13.98 -13.03
CA TYR A 117 -12.05 -12.81 -12.83
C TYR A 117 -11.24 -12.87 -11.53
N ILE A 118 -11.89 -13.26 -10.43
CA ILE A 118 -11.22 -13.44 -9.14
C ILE A 118 -10.11 -14.49 -9.27
N GLY A 119 -10.38 -15.62 -9.95
CA GLY A 119 -9.37 -16.65 -10.22
C GLY A 119 -8.16 -16.12 -11.00
N LEU A 120 -8.39 -15.30 -12.03
CA LEU A 120 -7.31 -14.67 -12.80
C LEU A 120 -6.49 -13.71 -11.95
N VAL A 121 -7.13 -12.85 -11.16
CA VAL A 121 -6.44 -11.89 -10.29
C VAL A 121 -5.60 -12.62 -9.24
N LEU A 122 -6.13 -13.67 -8.61
CA LEU A 122 -5.37 -14.48 -7.65
C LEU A 122 -4.18 -15.19 -8.30
N THR A 123 -4.35 -15.71 -9.52
CA THR A 123 -3.27 -16.35 -10.28
C THR A 123 -2.18 -15.34 -10.64
N LEU A 124 -2.56 -14.16 -11.13
CA LEU A 124 -1.64 -13.06 -11.41
C LEU A 124 -0.88 -12.65 -10.15
N THR A 125 -1.58 -12.48 -9.03
CA THR A 125 -0.98 -12.11 -7.74
C THR A 125 0.04 -13.16 -7.29
N PHE A 126 -0.29 -14.43 -7.42
CA PHE A 126 0.62 -15.53 -7.11
C PHE A 126 1.87 -15.51 -8.00
N LEU A 127 1.70 -15.37 -9.32
CA LEU A 127 2.82 -15.29 -10.27
C LEU A 127 3.73 -14.09 -9.99
N VAL A 128 3.15 -12.92 -9.68
CA VAL A 128 3.91 -11.74 -9.28
C VAL A 128 4.73 -12.03 -8.02
N GLY A 129 4.17 -12.71 -7.03
CA GLY A 129 4.91 -13.14 -5.84
C GLY A 129 6.07 -14.10 -6.17
N VAL A 130 5.84 -15.08 -7.05
CA VAL A 130 6.90 -16.00 -7.52
C VAL A 130 8.01 -15.23 -8.22
N PHE A 131 7.67 -14.30 -9.12
CA PHE A 131 8.67 -13.46 -9.78
C PHE A 131 9.43 -12.58 -8.78
N GLN A 132 8.75 -11.94 -7.83
CA GLN A 132 9.40 -11.13 -6.79
C GLN A 132 10.37 -11.96 -5.95
N LEU A 133 10.01 -13.19 -5.58
CA LEU A 133 10.88 -14.11 -4.86
C LEU A 133 12.09 -14.52 -5.71
N ALA A 134 11.88 -14.90 -6.98
CA ALA A 134 12.95 -15.27 -7.89
C ALA A 134 13.94 -14.11 -8.11
N LEU A 135 13.43 -12.90 -8.35
CA LEU A 135 14.23 -11.68 -8.48
C LEU A 135 14.98 -11.36 -7.17
N GLY A 136 14.34 -11.55 -6.02
CA GLY A 136 14.94 -11.38 -4.70
C GLY A 136 16.10 -12.35 -4.46
N LEU A 137 15.91 -13.64 -4.79
CA LEU A 137 16.95 -14.68 -4.71
C LEU A 137 18.12 -14.40 -5.67
N ALA A 138 17.83 -13.92 -6.88
CA ALA A 138 18.82 -13.46 -7.84
C ALA A 138 19.50 -12.13 -7.44
N ARG A 139 19.14 -11.55 -6.28
CA ARG A 139 19.62 -10.26 -5.78
C ARG A 139 19.40 -9.10 -6.76
N MET A 140 18.40 -9.21 -7.63
CA MET A 140 18.05 -8.16 -8.59
C MET A 140 17.47 -6.91 -7.92
N GLY A 141 17.22 -6.93 -6.61
CA GLY A 141 16.97 -5.71 -5.83
C GLY A 141 18.10 -4.67 -5.97
N ALA A 142 19.33 -5.09 -6.27
CA ALA A 142 20.42 -4.15 -6.58
C ALA A 142 20.12 -3.28 -7.80
N LEU A 143 19.30 -3.75 -8.75
CA LEU A 143 18.91 -2.98 -9.93
C LEU A 143 18.04 -1.77 -9.59
N VAL A 144 17.33 -1.81 -8.45
CA VAL A 144 16.54 -0.68 -7.96
C VAL A 144 17.44 0.55 -7.69
N ASN A 145 18.72 0.34 -7.35
CA ASN A 145 19.68 1.43 -7.17
C ASN A 145 20.03 2.16 -8.47
N PHE A 146 19.72 1.59 -9.64
CA PHE A 146 19.89 2.26 -10.94
C PHE A 146 18.66 3.06 -11.38
N ILE A 147 17.58 3.05 -10.60
CA ILE A 147 16.43 3.93 -10.87
C ILE A 147 16.87 5.37 -10.57
N SER A 148 16.84 6.22 -11.60
CA SER A 148 17.27 7.61 -11.44
C SER A 148 16.32 8.38 -10.53
N HIS A 149 16.86 9.36 -9.81
CA HIS A 149 16.08 10.24 -8.94
C HIS A 149 14.91 10.90 -9.69
N THR A 150 15.12 11.31 -10.95
CA THR A 150 14.09 11.91 -11.81
C THR A 150 12.93 10.96 -12.10
N VAL A 151 13.20 9.65 -12.31
CA VAL A 151 12.16 8.64 -12.53
C VAL A 151 11.33 8.44 -11.26
N VAL A 152 11.97 8.39 -10.08
CA VAL A 152 11.25 8.29 -8.80
C VAL A 152 10.35 9.50 -8.58
N ILE A 153 10.83 10.72 -8.84
CA ILE A 153 10.02 11.95 -8.76
C ILE A 153 8.84 11.88 -9.74
N GLY A 154 9.09 11.55 -11.00
CA GLY A 154 8.05 11.49 -12.03
C GLY A 154 6.96 10.47 -11.70
N PHE A 155 7.34 9.27 -11.25
CA PHE A 155 6.39 8.25 -10.81
C PHE A 155 5.58 8.71 -9.59
N THR A 156 6.25 9.31 -8.60
CA THR A 156 5.58 9.80 -7.38
C THR A 156 4.60 10.94 -7.70
N ALA A 157 4.99 11.89 -8.56
CA ALA A 157 4.13 12.96 -9.02
C ALA A 157 2.92 12.43 -9.81
N GLY A 158 3.14 11.47 -10.71
CA GLY A 158 2.07 10.80 -11.44
C GLY A 158 1.10 10.06 -10.51
N ALA A 159 1.62 9.35 -9.51
CA ALA A 159 0.81 8.70 -8.47
C ALA A 159 0.00 9.72 -7.66
N ALA A 160 0.59 10.86 -7.29
CA ALA A 160 -0.12 11.93 -6.59
C ALA A 160 -1.26 12.53 -7.43
N VAL A 161 -1.02 12.77 -8.72
CA VAL A 161 -2.06 13.23 -9.67
C VAL A 161 -3.18 12.20 -9.80
N LEU A 162 -2.84 10.91 -9.89
CA LEU A 162 -3.82 9.83 -9.99
C LEU A 162 -4.66 9.70 -8.70
N ILE A 163 -4.03 9.87 -7.54
CA ILE A 163 -4.72 9.92 -6.25
C ILE A 163 -5.68 11.12 -6.22
N ALA A 164 -5.22 12.32 -6.58
CA ALA A 164 -6.07 13.51 -6.63
C ALA A 164 -7.27 13.32 -7.57
N ALA A 165 -7.04 12.77 -8.77
CA ALA A 165 -8.10 12.45 -9.73
C ALA A 165 -9.11 11.45 -9.16
N SER A 166 -8.65 10.42 -8.43
CA SER A 166 -9.55 9.45 -7.80
C SER A 166 -10.48 10.06 -6.74
N GLN A 167 -10.15 11.24 -6.21
CA GLN A 167 -10.98 11.97 -5.23
C GLN A 167 -11.98 12.93 -5.86
N VAL A 168 -11.85 13.26 -7.15
CA VAL A 168 -12.73 14.21 -7.87
C VAL A 168 -14.22 13.87 -7.67
N ARG A 169 -14.56 12.58 -7.78
CA ARG A 169 -15.90 12.06 -7.54
C ARG A 169 -16.46 12.46 -6.17
N ASN A 170 -15.67 12.19 -5.12
CA ASN A 170 -16.10 12.40 -3.74
C ASN A 170 -16.12 13.89 -3.39
N PHE A 171 -15.18 14.68 -3.94
CA PHE A 171 -15.06 16.10 -3.66
C PHE A 171 -16.19 16.92 -4.30
N PHE A 172 -16.55 16.62 -5.55
CA PHE A 172 -17.59 17.35 -6.27
C PHE A 172 -18.99 16.70 -6.20
N GLY A 173 -19.10 15.51 -5.60
CA GLY A 173 -20.37 14.78 -5.47
C GLY A 173 -20.92 14.21 -6.78
N ILE A 174 -20.10 14.13 -7.83
CA ILE A 174 -20.50 13.69 -9.18
C ILE A 174 -20.41 12.17 -9.34
N ALA A 175 -21.24 11.58 -10.20
CA ALA A 175 -21.35 10.13 -10.35
C ALA A 175 -20.33 9.58 -11.38
N ILE A 176 -19.07 9.45 -10.96
CA ILE A 176 -18.01 8.82 -11.75
C ILE A 176 -17.86 7.34 -11.34
N PRO A 177 -17.90 6.37 -12.28
CA PRO A 177 -17.60 4.96 -11.98
C PRO A 177 -16.24 4.78 -11.29
N ARG A 178 -16.11 3.74 -10.44
CA ARG A 178 -14.82 3.44 -9.80
C ARG A 178 -13.91 2.74 -10.81
N GLY A 179 -12.61 3.03 -10.77
CA GLY A 179 -11.63 2.44 -11.71
C GLY A 179 -11.55 3.14 -13.07
N THR A 180 -12.26 4.25 -13.27
CA THR A 180 -12.19 5.06 -14.49
C THR A 180 -10.77 5.59 -14.74
N PRO A 181 -10.23 5.49 -15.98
CA PRO A 181 -8.93 6.04 -16.34
C PRO A 181 -8.84 7.55 -16.10
N PHE A 182 -7.65 8.07 -15.81
CA PHE A 182 -7.43 9.50 -15.52
C PHE A 182 -8.02 10.44 -16.57
N TYR A 183 -7.79 10.16 -17.86
CA TYR A 183 -8.30 11.01 -18.95
C TYR A 183 -9.84 11.11 -18.93
N GLU A 184 -10.50 10.00 -18.60
CA GLU A 184 -11.97 9.93 -18.57
C GLU A 184 -12.52 10.60 -17.31
N ILE A 185 -11.81 10.54 -16.17
CA ILE A 185 -12.15 11.34 -14.98
C ILE A 185 -12.14 12.84 -15.32
N VAL A 186 -11.10 13.32 -16.02
CA VAL A 186 -10.99 14.72 -16.44
C VAL A 186 -12.13 15.09 -17.39
N HIS A 187 -12.41 14.25 -18.39
CA HIS A 187 -13.52 14.47 -19.32
C HIS A 187 -14.87 14.52 -18.59
N GLN A 188 -15.16 13.57 -17.70
CA GLN A 188 -16.41 13.53 -16.94
C GLN A 188 -16.56 14.74 -16.01
N LEU A 189 -15.47 15.25 -15.43
CA LEU A 189 -15.51 16.48 -14.63
C LEU A 189 -15.96 17.69 -15.46
N PHE A 190 -15.49 17.83 -16.70
CA PHE A 190 -15.91 18.93 -17.58
C PHE A 190 -17.36 18.77 -18.05
N VAL A 191 -17.78 17.54 -18.39
CA VAL A 191 -19.14 17.27 -18.86
C VAL A 191 -20.16 17.42 -17.74
N GLN A 192 -19.85 16.94 -16.53
CA GLN A 192 -20.73 16.98 -15.36
C GLN A 192 -20.50 18.22 -14.48
N ALA A 193 -19.86 19.26 -15.00
CA ALA A 193 -19.60 20.49 -14.24
C ALA A 193 -20.89 21.17 -13.74
N GLY A 194 -22.01 20.98 -14.45
CA GLY A 194 -23.34 21.45 -14.04
C GLY A 194 -23.98 20.64 -12.90
N ASP A 195 -23.55 19.40 -12.68
CA ASP A 195 -24.09 18.47 -11.69
C ASP A 195 -23.30 18.46 -10.37
N ILE A 196 -22.37 19.41 -10.23
CA ILE A 196 -21.58 19.56 -9.00
C ILE A 196 -22.53 19.83 -7.84
N ASN A 197 -22.42 19.02 -6.79
CA ASN A 197 -23.23 19.17 -5.59
C ASN A 197 -22.51 20.07 -4.57
N PRO A 198 -22.92 21.34 -4.40
CA PRO A 198 -22.25 22.27 -3.49
C PRO A 198 -22.40 21.87 -2.02
N TYR A 199 -23.42 21.06 -1.67
CA TYR A 199 -23.63 20.58 -0.30
C TYR A 199 -22.60 19.55 0.14
N VAL A 200 -21.85 18.94 -0.79
CA VAL A 200 -20.75 18.02 -0.45
C VAL A 200 -19.50 18.79 0.04
N LEU A 201 -19.43 20.10 -0.23
CA LEU A 201 -18.34 20.98 0.19
C LEU A 201 -18.59 21.70 1.52
N LEU A 202 -19.80 21.59 2.09
CA LEU A 202 -20.21 22.16 3.38
C LEU A 202 -20.12 21.11 4.49
#